data_AF-A0A2N0QLH3-F1
#
_entry.id   AF-A0A2N0QLH3-F1
#
_cell.length_a   1.000
_cell.length_b   1.000
_cell.length_c   1.000
_cell.angle_alpha   90.00
_cell.angle_beta   90.00
_cell.angle_gamma   90.00
#
_symmetry.space_group_name_H-M   'P 1'
#
loop_
_entity.id
_entity.type
_entity.pdbx_description
1 polymer ?
#
loop_
_entity_poly.entity_id
_entity_poly.type
_entity_poly.pdbx_seq_one_letter_code
_entity_poly.pdbx_strand_id
1 'polypeptide(L)'
;MGGKRMTEVLHCIGCGAKIQSEDPKEVGYTPASSLEKETIICQREQKGLIVKIVDIFDFNGSWLPGLHRFVGNNPVLLVANKADLLPKSVKPKKVINWLKKEAKVLGLQPIDVLLVSAHKGQ
;
A
#
# COMPACT_ATOMS: atom_id res chain seq x y z
N MET A 1 -21.90 -17.78 -37.76
CA MET A 1 -22.85 -16.70 -37.38
C MET A 1 -23.49 -17.08 -36.06
N GLY A 2 -23.40 -16.21 -35.05
CA GLY A 2 -23.97 -16.40 -33.71
C GLY A 2 -23.07 -15.73 -32.69
N GLY A 3 -23.48 -14.79 -31.85
CA GLY A 3 -24.70 -14.01 -31.74
C GLY A 3 -24.31 -12.67 -31.08
N LYS A 4 -25.12 -11.63 -31.26
CA LYS A 4 -24.82 -10.26 -30.81
C LYS A 4 -24.74 -10.13 -29.27
N ARG A 5 -23.67 -9.45 -28.82
CA ARG A 5 -23.59 -8.40 -27.78
C ARG A 5 -24.14 -8.70 -26.38
N MET A 6 -23.22 -8.88 -25.45
CA MET A 6 -23.28 -8.28 -24.12
C MET A 6 -21.99 -7.47 -23.96
N THR A 7 -22.09 -6.15 -23.92
CA THR A 7 -20.99 -5.31 -23.46
C THR A 7 -20.75 -5.67 -22.00
N GLU A 8 -19.82 -6.58 -21.72
CA GLU A 8 -19.44 -6.88 -20.34
C GLU A 8 -18.93 -5.58 -19.73
N VAL A 9 -19.72 -5.05 -18.81
CA VAL A 9 -19.36 -3.89 -18.04
C VAL A 9 -18.23 -4.33 -17.12
N LEU A 10 -17.01 -3.95 -17.47
CA LEU A 10 -15.84 -4.19 -16.63
C LEU A 10 -16.03 -3.43 -15.32
N HIS A 11 -15.79 -4.10 -14.20
CA HIS A 11 -15.85 -3.50 -12.87
C HIS A 11 -14.46 -3.51 -12.23
N CYS A 12 -14.14 -2.45 -11.49
CA CYS A 12 -12.91 -2.36 -10.71
C CYS A 12 -12.93 -3.42 -9.60
N ILE A 13 -11.92 -4.28 -9.56
CA ILE A 13 -11.79 -5.31 -8.53
C ILE A 13 -11.63 -4.73 -7.10
N GLY A 14 -11.18 -3.47 -6.98
CA GLY A 14 -10.91 -2.85 -5.69
C GLY A 14 -12.09 -2.09 -5.09
N CYS A 15 -12.97 -1.50 -5.90
CA CYS A 15 -14.06 -0.66 -5.40
C CYS A 15 -15.43 -0.94 -6.04
N GLY A 16 -15.52 -1.88 -6.99
CA GLY A 16 -16.76 -2.23 -7.68
C GLY A 16 -17.27 -1.18 -8.66
N ALA A 17 -16.54 -0.08 -8.91
CA ALA A 17 -16.93 0.92 -9.89
C ALA A 17 -16.92 0.35 -11.32
N LYS A 18 -17.89 0.75 -12.15
CA LYS A 18 -17.85 0.53 -13.59
C LYS A 18 -16.60 1.19 -14.18
N ILE A 19 -15.80 0.43 -14.91
CA ILE A 19 -14.58 0.92 -15.55
C ILE A 19 -14.93 1.81 -16.74
N GLN A 20 -14.20 2.92 -16.86
CA GLN A 20 -14.22 3.84 -18.00
C GLN A 20 -12.81 4.36 -18.27
N SER A 21 -12.55 4.85 -19.49
CA SER A 21 -11.25 5.42 -19.90
C SER A 21 -11.40 6.79 -20.56
N GLU A 22 -12.53 7.45 -20.32
CA GLU A 22 -12.98 8.70 -20.95
C GLU A 22 -12.59 9.93 -20.11
N ASP A 23 -12.91 9.92 -18.81
CA ASP A 23 -12.67 11.07 -17.91
C ASP A 23 -11.78 10.67 -16.72
N PRO A 24 -10.52 11.15 -16.65
CA PRO A 24 -9.61 10.91 -15.54
C PRO A 24 -10.11 11.31 -14.15
N LYS A 25 -11.08 12.22 -14.07
CA LYS A 25 -11.61 12.74 -12.80
C LYS A 25 -12.80 11.94 -12.29
N GLU A 26 -13.42 11.13 -13.13
CA GLU A 26 -14.61 10.36 -12.78
C GLU A 26 -14.27 8.99 -12.20
N VAL A 27 -15.19 8.50 -11.36
CA VAL A 27 -15.06 7.19 -10.73
C VAL A 27 -15.01 6.11 -11.81
N GLY A 28 -14.12 5.14 -11.63
CA GLY A 28 -13.95 4.05 -12.59
C GLY A 28 -12.91 4.33 -13.67
N TYR A 29 -12.27 5.51 -13.68
CA TYR A 29 -11.23 5.79 -14.67
C TYR A 29 -10.08 4.79 -14.60
N THR A 30 -9.68 4.23 -15.73
CA THR A 30 -8.40 3.54 -15.90
C THR A 30 -7.85 3.90 -17.29
N PRO A 31 -6.54 4.04 -17.48
CA PRO A 31 -5.98 4.29 -18.81
C PRO A 31 -6.34 3.15 -19.76
N ALA A 32 -6.57 3.46 -21.03
CA ALA A 32 -6.91 2.45 -22.04
C ALA A 32 -5.87 1.31 -22.10
N SER A 33 -4.58 1.61 -21.87
CA SER A 33 -3.49 0.63 -21.79
C SER A 33 -3.59 -0.37 -20.64
N SER A 34 -4.46 -0.12 -19.65
CA SER A 34 -4.71 -1.02 -18.53
C SER A 34 -5.96 -1.88 -18.70
N LEU A 35 -6.73 -1.68 -19.78
CA LEU A 35 -7.92 -2.50 -20.09
C LEU A 35 -7.56 -3.92 -20.54
N GLU A 36 -6.36 -4.13 -21.08
CA GLU A 36 -5.87 -5.44 -21.52
C GLU A 36 -5.26 -6.27 -20.39
N LYS A 37 -5.17 -5.70 -19.18
CA LYS A 37 -4.61 -6.39 -18.01
C LYS A 37 -5.63 -7.37 -17.44
N GLU A 38 -5.14 -8.52 -16.99
CA GLU A 38 -5.93 -9.55 -16.31
C GLU A 38 -6.61 -9.02 -15.03
N THR A 39 -6.01 -8.01 -14.40
CA THR A 39 -6.56 -7.30 -13.25
C THR A 39 -6.70 -5.81 -13.54
N ILE A 40 -7.95 -5.32 -13.54
CA ILE A 40 -8.27 -3.91 -13.80
C ILE A 40 -8.66 -3.22 -12.50
N ILE A 41 -7.89 -2.18 -12.14
CA ILE A 41 -8.14 -1.31 -10.99
C ILE A 41 -8.36 0.11 -11.52
N CYS A 42 -9.43 0.77 -11.09
CA CYS A 42 -9.63 2.18 -11.41
C CYS A 42 -8.65 3.05 -10.62
N GLN A 43 -8.17 4.14 -11.21
CA GLN A 43 -7.31 5.17 -10.64
C GLN A 43 -8.05 6.06 -9.62
N ARG A 44 -8.74 5.43 -8.66
CA ARG A 44 -9.40 6.16 -7.59
C ARG A 44 -8.42 6.35 -6.44
N GLU A 45 -8.23 7.60 -6.02
CA GLU A 45 -7.65 7.88 -4.72
C GLU A 45 -8.70 7.59 -3.63
N GLN A 46 -8.72 6.36 -3.11
CA GLN A 46 -9.43 6.11 -1.86
C GLN A 46 -8.61 6.72 -0.72
N LYS A 47 -9.21 7.68 -0.01
CA LYS A 47 -8.60 8.29 1.17
C LYS A 47 -8.71 7.34 2.36
N GLY A 48 -7.59 7.00 2.96
CA GLY A 48 -7.51 6.12 4.12
C GLY A 48 -6.14 6.20 4.79
N LEU A 49 -6.07 5.72 6.03
CA LEU A 49 -4.79 5.53 6.71
C LEU A 49 -4.22 4.17 6.28
N ILE A 50 -3.05 4.18 5.66
CA ILE A 50 -2.34 2.95 5.32
C ILE A 50 -1.48 2.56 6.52
N VAL A 51 -1.83 1.45 7.19
CA VAL A 51 -0.99 0.88 8.24
C VAL A 51 -0.13 -0.21 7.63
N LYS A 52 1.17 0.06 7.49
CA LYS A 52 2.14 -0.91 6.98
C LYS A 52 2.87 -1.57 8.14
N ILE A 53 2.71 -2.87 8.27
CA ILE A 53 3.45 -3.67 9.25
C ILE A 53 4.73 -4.21 8.58
N VAL A 54 5.85 -4.12 9.28
CA VAL A 54 7.16 -4.69 8.89
C VAL A 54 7.75 -5.47 10.06
N ASP A 55 8.59 -6.46 9.77
CA ASP A 55 9.46 -7.09 10.76
C ASP A 55 10.73 -6.24 10.97
N ILE A 56 11.12 -5.98 12.22
CA ILE A 56 12.35 -5.22 12.49
C ILE A 56 13.63 -6.00 12.17
N PHE A 57 13.61 -7.33 12.20
CA PHE A 57 14.79 -8.16 11.89
C PHE A 57 14.92 -8.49 10.42
N ASP A 58 13.82 -8.40 9.69
CA ASP A 58 13.79 -8.59 8.24
C ASP A 58 12.98 -7.47 7.56
N PHE A 59 13.48 -6.24 7.71
CA PHE A 59 12.84 -5.06 7.13
C PHE A 59 12.76 -5.13 5.61
N ASN A 60 13.84 -5.55 4.95
CA ASN A 60 13.92 -5.62 3.49
C ASN A 60 13.03 -6.73 2.93
N GLY A 61 12.99 -7.92 3.55
CA GLY A 61 12.10 -9.02 3.15
C GLY A 61 10.63 -8.69 3.38
N SER A 62 10.32 -7.85 4.37
CA SER A 62 8.96 -7.35 4.64
C SER A 62 8.56 -6.15 3.78
N TRP A 63 9.46 -5.59 2.97
CA TRP A 63 9.19 -4.40 2.18
C TRP A 63 8.53 -4.75 0.84
N LEU A 64 7.53 -3.94 0.46
CA LEU A 64 6.85 -4.09 -0.84
C LEU A 64 7.42 -3.00 -1.75
N PRO A 65 8.20 -3.36 -2.79
CA PRO A 65 8.76 -2.39 -3.71
C PRO A 65 7.66 -1.57 -4.39
N GLY A 66 7.86 -0.26 -4.51
CA GLY A 66 6.90 0.61 -5.20
C GLY A 66 5.61 0.87 -4.43
N LEU A 67 5.48 0.49 -3.15
CA LEU A 67 4.29 0.79 -2.33
C LEU A 67 3.87 2.27 -2.42
N HIS A 68 4.83 3.19 -2.42
CA HIS A 68 4.60 4.62 -2.55
C HIS A 68 3.76 5.00 -3.78
N ARG A 69 3.79 4.20 -4.86
CA ARG A 69 3.01 4.43 -6.09
C ARG A 69 1.55 4.04 -5.93
N PHE A 70 1.25 3.08 -5.06
CA PHE A 70 -0.11 2.57 -4.84
C PHE A 70 -0.83 3.31 -3.71
N VAL A 71 -0.09 3.85 -2.74
CA VAL A 71 -0.69 4.59 -1.61
C VAL A 71 -1.09 6.02 -2.01
N GLY A 72 -0.58 6.57 -3.10
CA GLY A 72 -0.90 7.93 -3.55
C GLY A 72 -0.61 8.96 -2.46
N ASN A 73 -1.58 9.85 -2.19
CA ASN A 73 -1.49 10.87 -1.15
C ASN A 73 -1.92 10.38 0.25
N ASN A 74 -2.14 9.08 0.44
CA ASN A 74 -2.60 8.57 1.72
C ASN A 74 -1.50 8.63 2.80
N PRO A 75 -1.85 9.04 4.03
CA PRO A 75 -0.91 8.94 5.14
C PRO A 75 -0.54 7.47 5.40
N VAL A 76 0.75 7.23 5.63
CA VAL A 76 1.27 5.89 5.94
C VAL A 76 1.78 5.87 7.37
N LEU A 77 1.22 5.00 8.20
CA LEU A 77 1.75 4.66 9.52
C LEU A 77 2.59 3.38 9.38
N LEU A 78 3.87 3.44 9.75
CA LEU A 78 4.74 2.27 9.73
C LEU A 78 4.74 1.62 11.12
N VAL A 79 4.47 0.33 11.18
CA VAL A 79 4.41 -0.45 12.43
C VAL A 79 5.45 -1.55 12.33
N ALA A 80 6.44 -1.51 13.22
CA ALA A 80 7.54 -2.45 13.24
C ALA A 80 7.31 -3.49 14.35
N ASN A 81 7.01 -4.72 13.95
CA ASN A 81 6.68 -5.82 14.85
C ASN A 81 7.94 -6.53 15.37
N LYS A 82 7.76 -7.37 16.39
CA LYS A 82 8.79 -8.16 17.09
C LYS A 82 9.79 -7.32 17.92
N ALA A 83 9.38 -6.13 18.36
CA ALA A 83 10.21 -5.25 19.19
C ALA A 83 10.72 -5.92 20.49
N ASP A 84 10.02 -6.96 20.96
CA ASP A 84 10.37 -7.73 22.14
C ASP A 84 11.65 -8.57 22.01
N LEU A 85 12.08 -8.86 20.78
CA LEU A 85 13.33 -9.60 20.52
C LEU A 85 14.55 -8.67 20.51
N LEU A 86 14.37 -7.35 20.61
CA LEU A 86 15.49 -6.41 20.68
C LEU A 86 16.26 -6.59 21.99
N PRO A 87 17.60 -6.55 21.97
CA PRO A 87 18.40 -6.51 23.19
C PRO A 87 18.04 -5.29 24.05
N LYS A 88 18.01 -5.44 25.37
CA LYS A 88 17.68 -4.35 26.33
C LYS A 88 18.59 -3.12 26.21
N SER A 89 19.78 -3.28 25.65
CA SER A 89 20.74 -2.19 25.38
C SER A 89 20.33 -1.30 24.20
N VAL A 90 19.45 -1.79 23.32
CA VAL A 90 19.00 -1.06 22.14
C VAL A 90 17.94 -0.04 22.54
N LYS A 91 18.21 1.23 22.26
CA LYS A 91 17.27 2.32 22.53
C LYS A 91 16.18 2.35 21.44
N PRO A 92 14.88 2.29 21.78
CA PRO A 92 13.77 2.33 20.81
C PRO A 92 13.87 3.49 19.82
N LYS A 93 14.26 4.69 20.29
CA LYS A 93 14.45 5.88 19.46
C LYS A 93 15.47 5.68 18.33
N LYS A 94 16.54 4.90 18.56
CA LYS A 94 17.53 4.61 17.51
C LYS A 94 16.92 3.73 16.42
N VAL A 95 16.13 2.74 16.80
CA VAL A 95 15.44 1.84 15.86
C VAL A 95 14.40 2.62 15.04
N ILE A 96 13.60 3.46 15.69
CA ILE A 96 12.63 4.34 15.02
C ILE A 96 13.33 5.26 14.00
N ASN A 97 14.42 5.91 14.39
CA ASN A 97 15.17 6.79 13.49
C ASN A 97 15.76 6.03 12.30
N TRP A 98 16.27 4.82 12.53
CA TRP A 98 16.75 3.95 11.47
C TRP A 98 15.62 3.56 10.51
N LEU A 99 14.48 3.09 11.01
CA LEU A 99 13.30 2.76 10.18
C LEU A 99 12.80 3.95 9.36
N LYS A 100 12.74 5.16 9.95
CA LYS A 100 12.37 6.39 9.23
C LYS A 100 13.35 6.67 8.08
N LYS A 101 14.65 6.45 8.31
CA LYS A 101 15.68 6.65 7.29
C LYS A 101 15.56 5.62 6.17
N GLU A 102 15.41 4.33 6.48
CA GLU A 102 15.29 3.27 5.48
C GLU A 102 14.00 3.40 4.66
N ALA A 103 12.86 3.67 5.31
CA ALA A 103 11.61 3.93 4.60
C ALA A 103 11.75 5.08 3.59
N LYS A 104 12.44 6.16 3.99
CA LYS A 104 12.72 7.31 3.11
C LYS A 104 13.59 6.93 1.92
N VAL A 105 14.62 6.10 2.10
CA VAL A 105 15.46 5.58 1.01
C VAL A 105 14.62 4.76 0.02
N LEU A 106 13.63 4.02 0.51
CA LEU A 106 12.71 3.22 -0.31
C LEU A 106 11.52 4.02 -0.87
N GLY A 107 11.57 5.35 -0.76
CA GLY A 107 10.59 6.26 -1.36
C GLY A 107 9.32 6.47 -0.55
N LEU A 108 9.31 6.13 0.75
CA LEU A 108 8.14 6.27 1.61
C LEU A 108 8.45 7.15 2.83
N GLN A 109 7.64 8.17 3.07
CA GLN A 109 7.74 9.03 4.26
C GLN A 109 6.55 8.77 5.17
N PRO A 110 6.70 7.93 6.21
CA PRO A 110 5.60 7.63 7.10
C PRO A 110 5.32 8.80 8.04
N ILE A 111 4.04 9.01 8.38
CA ILE A 111 3.62 10.05 9.34
C ILE A 111 4.17 9.78 10.73
N ASP A 112 4.29 8.50 11.09
CA ASP A 112 5.00 8.06 12.28
C ASP A 112 5.45 6.59 12.17
N VAL A 113 6.28 6.16 13.12
CA VAL A 113 6.76 4.79 13.23
C VAL A 113 6.52 4.29 14.65
N LEU A 114 5.79 3.18 14.77
CA LEU A 114 5.53 2.50 16.04
C LEU A 114 6.33 1.20 16.11
N LEU A 115 6.81 0.86 17.31
CA LEU A 115 7.39 -0.44 17.60
C LEU A 115 6.37 -1.24 18.40
N VAL A 116 6.08 -2.47 17.98
CA VAL A 116 5.11 -3.35 18.64
C VAL A 116 5.67 -4.76 18.81
N SER A 117 5.06 -5.50 19.72
CA SER A 117 5.17 -6.93 19.89
C SER A 117 3.76 -7.50 19.87
N ALA A 118 3.32 -7.96 18.70
CA ALA A 118 2.03 -8.62 18.57
C ALA A 118 1.91 -9.86 19.48
N HIS A 119 3.03 -10.54 19.76
CA HIS A 119 3.07 -11.69 20.66
C HIS A 119 2.85 -11.30 22.12
N LYS A 120 3.38 -10.15 22.56
CA LYS A 120 3.21 -9.65 23.94
C LYS A 120 2.03 -8.70 24.12
N GLY A 121 1.37 -8.30 23.03
CA GLY A 121 0.25 -7.34 23.04
C GLY A 121 0.67 -5.92 23.40
N GLN A 122 1.90 -5.51 23.07
CA GLN A 122 2.49 -4.21 23.41
C GLN A 122 2.93 -3.45 22.17
#